data_AF-E0SA53-F1
#
_entry.id   AF-E0SA53-F1
#
_cell.length_a   1.000
_cell.length_b   1.000
_cell.length_c   1.000
_cell.angle_alpha   90.00
_cell.angle_beta   90.00
_cell.angle_gamma   90.00
#
_symmetry.space_group_name_H-M   'P 1'
#
loop_
_entity.id
_entity.type
_entity.pdbx_description
1 polymer ?
#
loop_
_entity_poly.entity_id
_entity_poly.type
_entity_poly.pdbx_seq_one_letter_code
_entity_poly.pdbx_strand_id
1 'polypeptide(L)'
;MEKKINEELLKKEFASQEDLRNHVSLIQTMIRDYEKDLYERGEYDDLSKNKVKDWRNKVYRIIQEHKETSESMENIDELENTIKLVHRQIGKADSNQQILGKSTLKLMGLNYTNTDIEKALMDTRKKLKESQRQEKIEGFLVLAALLVFILVCILILFDKFVSGR
;
A
#
# COMPACT_ATOMS: atom_id res chain seq x y z
N MET A 1 9.44 -6.05 -27.87
CA MET A 1 8.09 -5.50 -28.11
C MET A 1 8.13 -3.97 -28.22
N GLU A 2 8.80 -3.30 -27.28
CA GLU A 2 9.02 -1.84 -27.29
C GLU A 2 9.52 -1.23 -28.63
N LYS A 3 10.60 -1.78 -29.21
CA LYS A 3 11.17 -1.27 -30.47
C LYS A 3 10.15 -1.27 -31.62
N LYS A 4 9.35 -2.34 -31.73
CA LYS A 4 8.30 -2.46 -32.74
C LYS A 4 7.19 -1.43 -32.57
N ILE A 5 6.79 -1.13 -31.33
CA ILE A 5 5.81 -0.07 -31.04
C ILE A 5 6.34 1.29 -31.51
N ASN A 6 7.60 1.59 -31.21
CA ASN A 6 8.22 2.83 -31.66
C ASN A 6 8.35 2.92 -33.19
N GLU A 7 8.69 1.82 -33.87
CA GLU A 7 8.76 1.74 -35.33
C GLU A 7 7.39 1.98 -35.98
N GLU A 8 6.33 1.33 -35.47
CA GLU A 8 4.97 1.51 -35.99
C GLU A 8 4.42 2.93 -35.73
N LEU A 9 4.81 3.55 -34.62
CA LEU A 9 4.49 4.96 -34.31
C LEU A 9 5.21 5.97 -35.21
N LEU A 10 6.25 5.58 -35.94
CA LEU A 10 6.95 6.44 -36.89
C LEU A 10 6.33 6.41 -38.29
N LYS A 11 5.47 5.42 -38.60
CA LYS A 11 4.74 5.39 -39.87
C LYS A 11 3.69 6.49 -39.88
N LYS A 12 3.74 7.33 -40.92
CA LYS A 12 2.86 8.50 -41.10
C LYS A 12 2.12 8.50 -42.44
N GLU A 13 2.40 7.54 -43.31
CA GLU A 13 1.79 7.46 -44.64
C GLU A 13 0.77 6.33 -44.62
N PHE A 14 -0.51 6.68 -44.84
CA PHE A 14 -1.62 5.73 -44.91
C PHE A 14 -2.33 5.89 -46.25
N ALA A 15 -2.56 4.77 -46.93
CA ALA A 15 -3.19 4.79 -48.25
C ALA A 15 -4.71 5.04 -48.19
N SER A 16 -5.33 4.76 -47.05
CA SER A 16 -6.76 4.99 -46.81
C SER A 16 -7.06 5.22 -45.33
N GLN A 17 -8.26 5.74 -45.04
CA GLN A 17 -8.74 5.90 -43.66
C GLN A 17 -8.92 4.55 -42.95
N GLU A 18 -9.26 3.50 -43.71
CA GLU A 18 -9.37 2.14 -43.18
C GLU A 18 -8.00 1.54 -42.84
N ASP A 19 -6.97 1.85 -43.63
CA ASP A 19 -5.58 1.50 -43.35
C ASP A 19 -5.08 2.20 -42.07
N LEU A 20 -5.38 3.49 -41.92
CA LEU A 20 -5.13 4.23 -40.68
C LEU A 20 -5.83 3.59 -39.47
N ARG A 21 -7.11 3.20 -39.61
CA ARG A 21 -7.87 2.55 -38.52
C ARG A 21 -7.26 1.22 -38.12
N ASN A 22 -6.89 0.39 -39.10
CA ASN A 22 -6.25 -0.91 -38.86
C ASN A 22 -4.88 -0.74 -38.20
N HIS A 23 -4.10 0.24 -38.65
CA HIS A 23 -2.80 0.58 -38.07
C HIS A 23 -2.91 1.07 -36.62
N VAL A 24 -3.83 1.98 -36.35
CA VAL A 24 -4.11 2.47 -34.99
C VAL A 24 -4.55 1.32 -34.07
N SER A 25 -5.44 0.44 -34.55
CA SER A 25 -5.90 -0.73 -33.79
C SER A 25 -4.76 -1.70 -33.48
N LEU A 26 -3.86 -1.91 -34.45
CA LEU A 26 -2.67 -2.73 -34.27
C LEU A 26 -1.75 -2.14 -33.20
N ILE A 27 -1.42 -0.84 -33.28
CA ILE A 27 -0.55 -0.18 -32.29
C ILE A 27 -1.19 -0.22 -30.89
N GLN A 28 -2.49 0.06 -30.78
CA GLN A 28 -3.20 0.01 -29.51
C GLN A 28 -3.14 -1.39 -28.89
N THR A 29 -3.30 -2.43 -29.71
CA THR A 29 -3.16 -3.82 -29.28
C THR A 29 -1.74 -4.11 -28.80
N MET A 30 -0.71 -3.68 -29.53
CA MET A 30 0.69 -3.88 -29.14
C MET A 30 1.04 -3.14 -27.83
N ILE A 31 0.54 -1.91 -27.64
CA ILE A 31 0.72 -1.16 -26.39
C ILE A 31 0.06 -1.91 -25.22
N ARG A 32 -1.16 -2.43 -25.42
CA ARG A 32 -1.88 -3.18 -24.39
C ARG A 32 -1.17 -4.48 -24.04
N ASP A 33 -0.69 -5.22 -25.03
CA ASP A 33 -0.01 -6.49 -24.81
C ASP A 33 1.33 -6.27 -24.10
N TYR A 34 2.04 -5.19 -24.44
CA TYR A 34 3.24 -4.77 -23.71
C TYR A 34 2.96 -4.37 -22.26
N GLU A 35 1.91 -3.59 -22.03
CA GLU A 35 1.51 -3.20 -20.68
C GLU A 35 1.14 -4.42 -19.84
N LYS A 36 0.37 -5.36 -20.41
CA LYS A 36 0.00 -6.61 -19.76
C LYS A 36 1.23 -7.45 -19.39
N ASP A 37 2.16 -7.62 -20.31
CA ASP A 37 3.41 -8.36 -20.12
C ASP A 37 4.28 -7.76 -18.99
N LEU A 38 4.33 -6.43 -18.87
CA LEU A 38 4.98 -5.77 -17.74
C LEU A 38 4.28 -6.01 -16.40
N TYR A 39 2.95 -6.01 -16.39
CA TYR A 39 2.18 -6.34 -15.18
C TYR A 39 2.42 -7.80 -14.75
N GLU A 40 2.43 -8.74 -15.70
CA GLU A 40 2.67 -10.17 -15.43
C GLU A 40 4.09 -10.42 -14.90
N ARG A 41 5.09 -9.66 -15.34
CA ARG A 41 6.45 -9.70 -14.81
C ARG A 41 6.67 -8.94 -13.50
N GLY A 42 5.68 -8.15 -13.06
CA GLY A 42 5.84 -7.26 -11.89
C GLY A 42 6.79 -6.08 -12.14
N GLU A 43 7.08 -5.76 -13.40
CA GLU A 43 8.02 -4.71 -13.83
C GLU A 43 7.30 -3.41 -14.23
N TYR A 44 6.00 -3.30 -13.90
CA TYR A 44 5.21 -2.11 -14.21
C TYR A 44 5.49 -0.97 -13.22
N ASP A 45 6.60 -0.26 -13.46
CA ASP A 45 7.05 0.89 -12.69
C ASP A 45 6.58 2.24 -13.29
N ASP A 46 6.87 3.35 -12.59
CA ASP A 46 6.47 4.69 -13.02
C ASP A 46 7.09 5.08 -14.38
N LEU A 47 8.29 4.58 -14.69
CA LEU A 47 8.95 4.80 -15.99
C LEU A 47 8.17 4.10 -17.11
N SER A 48 7.77 2.85 -16.89
CA SER A 48 6.96 2.08 -17.84
C SER A 48 5.59 2.70 -18.04
N LYS A 49 4.96 3.17 -16.97
CA LYS A 49 3.68 3.88 -17.02
C LYS A 49 3.77 5.17 -17.85
N ASN A 50 4.81 5.97 -17.63
CA ASN A 50 5.04 7.19 -18.42
C ASN A 50 5.29 6.87 -19.90
N LYS A 51 6.04 5.81 -20.20
CA LYS A 51 6.30 5.36 -21.57
C LYS A 51 5.01 4.91 -22.29
N VAL A 52 4.16 4.12 -21.63
CA VAL A 52 2.86 3.70 -22.18
C VAL A 52 1.95 4.91 -22.43
N LYS A 53 1.93 5.88 -21.51
CA LYS A 53 1.22 7.14 -21.66
C LYS A 53 1.72 7.93 -22.88
N ASP A 54 3.03 8.03 -23.05
CA ASP A 54 3.66 8.72 -24.17
C ASP A 54 3.29 8.09 -25.52
N TRP A 55 3.27 6.76 -25.61
CA TRP A 55 2.82 6.07 -26.81
C TRP A 55 1.35 6.31 -27.12
N ARG A 56 0.48 6.24 -26.11
CA ARG A 56 -0.96 6.56 -26.28
C ARG A 56 -1.17 7.98 -26.78
N ASN A 57 -0.41 8.95 -26.28
CA ASN A 57 -0.44 10.33 -26.74
C ASN A 57 0.03 10.46 -28.20
N LYS A 58 1.08 9.73 -28.60
CA LYS A 58 1.56 9.70 -29.99
C LYS A 58 0.53 9.10 -30.94
N VAL A 59 -0.15 8.01 -30.55
CA VAL A 59 -1.27 7.45 -31.32
C VAL A 59 -2.38 8.47 -31.51
N TYR A 60 -2.76 9.18 -30.43
CA TYR A 60 -3.78 10.23 -30.50
C TYR A 60 -3.40 11.34 -31.48
N ARG A 61 -2.12 11.75 -31.48
CA ARG A 61 -1.63 12.76 -32.41
C ARG A 61 -1.67 12.29 -33.86
N ILE A 62 -1.31 11.05 -34.15
CA ILE A 62 -1.40 10.48 -35.51
C ILE A 62 -2.85 10.53 -36.02
N ILE A 63 -3.82 10.18 -35.15
CA ILE A 63 -5.25 10.24 -35.48
C ILE A 63 -5.69 11.68 -35.76
N GLN A 64 -5.25 12.65 -34.95
CA GLN A 64 -5.61 14.06 -35.15
C GLN A 64 -4.98 14.66 -36.41
N GLU A 65 -3.69 14.42 -36.67
CA GLU A 65 -2.99 14.90 -37.87
C GLU A 65 -3.69 14.41 -39.16
N HIS A 66 -4.21 13.18 -39.15
CA HIS A 66 -4.95 12.63 -40.30
C HIS A 66 -6.45 13.03 -40.33
N LYS A 67 -7.01 13.49 -39.21
CA LYS A 67 -8.38 14.04 -39.11
C LYS A 67 -8.49 15.40 -39.80
N GLU A 68 -7.48 16.27 -39.65
CA GLU A 68 -7.43 17.56 -40.35
C GLU A 68 -7.30 17.41 -41.88
N THR A 69 -6.88 16.23 -42.34
CA THR A 69 -6.74 15.91 -43.77
C THR A 69 -8.02 15.28 -44.36
N SER A 70 -8.94 14.73 -43.53
CA SER A 70 -10.11 13.97 -43.99
C SER A 70 -11.45 14.44 -43.41
N GLU A 71 -11.80 15.73 -43.57
CA GLU A 71 -13.16 16.26 -43.30
C GLU A 71 -14.23 15.74 -44.28
N SER A 72 -14.24 14.43 -44.55
CA SER A 72 -15.31 13.71 -45.22
C SER A 72 -15.17 12.24 -44.85
N MET A 73 -15.77 11.82 -43.73
CA MET A 73 -16.41 10.50 -43.60
C MET A 73 -16.95 10.29 -42.18
N GLU A 74 -18.27 10.12 -42.11
CA GLU A 74 -19.17 9.98 -40.95
C GLU A 74 -18.90 8.79 -40.00
N ASN A 75 -17.73 8.13 -40.03
CA ASN A 75 -17.46 6.91 -39.23
C ASN A 75 -16.48 7.10 -38.05
N ILE A 76 -16.09 8.33 -37.71
CA ILE A 76 -15.12 8.61 -36.63
C ILE A 76 -15.78 8.65 -35.23
N ASP A 77 -17.09 8.84 -35.13
CA ASP A 77 -17.79 9.02 -33.85
C ASP A 77 -17.73 7.79 -32.93
N GLU A 78 -17.75 6.57 -33.47
CA GLU A 78 -17.64 5.34 -32.67
C GLU A 78 -16.25 5.15 -32.08
N LEU A 79 -15.21 5.47 -32.85
CA LEU A 79 -13.82 5.42 -32.41
C LEU A 79 -13.54 6.52 -31.39
N GLU A 80 -14.09 7.72 -31.59
CA GLU A 80 -14.03 8.83 -30.64
C GLU A 80 -14.69 8.46 -29.30
N ASN A 81 -15.88 7.86 -29.33
CA ASN A 81 -16.58 7.42 -28.12
C ASN A 81 -15.79 6.33 -27.38
N THR A 82 -15.21 5.38 -28.10
CA THR A 82 -14.39 4.31 -27.52
C THR A 82 -13.09 4.86 -26.91
N ILE A 83 -12.42 5.80 -27.58
CA ILE A 83 -11.17 6.41 -27.10
C ILE A 83 -11.44 7.38 -25.94
N LYS A 84 -12.51 8.19 -25.97
CA LYS A 84 -12.94 9.00 -24.82
C LYS A 84 -13.29 8.12 -23.62
N LEU A 85 -13.95 6.99 -23.84
CA LEU A 85 -14.22 6.01 -22.78
C LEU A 85 -12.93 5.45 -22.19
N VAL A 86 -11.96 5.05 -23.02
CA VAL A 86 -10.65 4.55 -22.58
C VAL A 86 -9.88 5.62 -21.81
N HIS A 87 -9.83 6.87 -22.29
CA HIS A 87 -9.14 7.95 -21.59
C HIS A 87 -9.80 8.29 -20.25
N ARG A 88 -11.14 8.29 -20.19
CA ARG A 88 -11.90 8.44 -18.95
C ARG A 88 -11.67 7.27 -18.00
N GLN A 89 -11.54 6.05 -18.51
CA GLN A 89 -11.21 4.87 -17.71
C GLN A 89 -9.76 4.91 -17.20
N ILE A 90 -8.79 5.38 -17.99
CA ILE A 90 -7.40 5.60 -17.55
C ILE A 90 -7.36 6.65 -16.43
N GLY A 91 -8.06 7.77 -16.58
CA GLY A 91 -8.13 8.79 -15.52
C GLY A 91 -8.80 8.28 -14.24
N LYS A 92 -9.83 7.44 -14.36
CA LYS A 92 -10.46 6.75 -13.21
C LYS A 92 -9.54 5.68 -12.61
N ALA A 93 -8.77 4.96 -13.42
CA ALA A 93 -7.79 3.97 -12.98
C ALA A 93 -6.61 4.62 -12.27
N ASP A 94 -6.15 5.79 -12.71
CA ASP A 94 -5.14 6.61 -12.02
C ASP A 94 -5.65 7.07 -10.65
N SER A 95 -6.89 7.54 -10.58
CA SER A 95 -7.55 7.87 -9.30
C SER A 95 -7.64 6.64 -8.39
N ASN A 96 -8.01 5.47 -8.93
CA ASN A 96 -8.06 4.23 -8.19
C ASN A 96 -6.67 3.73 -7.75
N GLN A 97 -5.63 3.88 -8.56
CA GLN A 97 -4.24 3.61 -8.16
C GLN A 97 -3.79 4.55 -7.04
N GLN A 98 -4.21 5.82 -7.08
CA GLN A 98 -3.94 6.77 -6.01
C GLN A 98 -4.69 6.41 -4.72
N ILE A 99 -5.91 5.87 -4.82
CA ILE A 99 -6.69 5.34 -3.69
C ILE A 99 -6.07 4.05 -3.14
N LEU A 100 -5.56 3.17 -4.01
CA LEU A 100 -4.81 1.98 -3.60
C LEU A 100 -3.51 2.38 -2.89
N GLY A 101 -2.76 3.35 -3.42
CA GLY A 101 -1.58 3.91 -2.74
C GLY A 101 -1.88 4.52 -1.37
N LYS A 102 -3.00 5.24 -1.24
CA LYS A 102 -3.50 5.73 0.07
C LYS A 102 -3.91 4.59 1.02
N SER A 103 -4.50 3.52 0.48
CA SER A 103 -4.85 2.33 1.26
C SER A 103 -3.62 1.55 1.70
N THR A 104 -2.59 1.44 0.86
CA THR A 104 -1.29 0.85 1.20
C THR A 104 -0.56 1.68 2.24
N LEU A 105 -0.55 3.02 2.12
CA LEU A 105 -0.03 3.92 3.16
C LEU A 105 -0.80 3.79 4.48
N LYS A 106 -2.13 3.65 4.43
CA LYS A 106 -2.94 3.35 5.62
C LYS A 106 -2.62 1.97 6.21
N LEU A 107 -2.40 0.94 5.38
CA LEU A 107 -1.98 -0.38 5.86
C LEU A 107 -0.60 -0.34 6.50
N MET A 108 0.34 0.40 5.90
CA MET A 108 1.68 0.59 6.43
C MET A 108 1.63 1.36 7.76
N GLY A 109 0.81 2.41 7.84
CA GLY A 109 0.54 3.15 9.07
C GLY A 109 -0.15 2.30 10.14
N LEU A 110 -1.10 1.43 9.77
CA LEU A 110 -1.70 0.45 10.68
C LEU A 110 -0.67 -0.57 11.15
N ASN A 111 0.28 -0.97 10.31
CA ASN A 111 1.36 -1.89 10.69
C ASN A 111 2.31 -1.22 11.70
N TYR A 112 2.67 0.06 11.48
CA TYR A 112 3.41 0.87 12.46
C TYR A 112 2.64 1.00 13.79
N THR A 113 1.34 1.27 13.71
CA THR A 113 0.48 1.36 14.90
C THR A 113 0.40 -0.01 15.62
N ASN A 114 0.38 -1.11 14.88
CA ASN A 114 0.36 -2.46 15.43
C ASN A 114 1.69 -2.79 16.12
N THR A 115 2.83 -2.40 15.54
CA THR A 115 4.14 -2.56 16.20
C THR A 115 4.27 -1.71 17.46
N ASP A 116 3.69 -0.50 17.47
CA ASP A 116 3.70 0.36 18.66
C ASP A 116 2.78 -0.19 19.75
N ILE A 117 1.62 -0.75 19.38
CA ILE A 117 0.72 -1.46 20.30
C ILE A 117 1.40 -2.72 20.87
N GLU A 118 2.10 -3.49 20.03
CA GLU A 118 2.83 -4.69 20.46
C GLU A 118 3.98 -4.33 21.41
N LYS A 119 4.70 -3.23 21.14
CA LYS A 119 5.72 -2.70 22.03
C LYS A 119 5.14 -2.22 23.36
N ALA A 120 4.02 -1.49 23.32
CA ALA A 120 3.32 -1.07 24.53
C ALA A 120 2.80 -2.27 25.34
N LEU A 121 2.31 -3.32 24.69
CA LEU A 121 1.90 -4.58 25.32
C LEU A 121 3.08 -5.31 25.96
N MET A 122 4.23 -5.38 25.28
CA MET A 122 5.45 -5.96 25.85
C MET A 122 5.94 -5.17 27.07
N ASP A 123 5.98 -3.84 26.98
CA ASP A 123 6.39 -2.98 28.10
C ASP A 123 5.41 -3.11 29.28
N THR A 124 4.11 -3.21 29.00
CA THR A 124 3.09 -3.42 30.03
C THR A 124 3.24 -4.79 30.68
N ARG A 125 3.46 -5.85 29.90
CA ARG A 125 3.74 -7.21 30.44
C ARG A 125 5.00 -7.22 31.29
N LYS A 126 6.05 -6.50 30.87
CA LYS A 126 7.30 -6.38 31.64
C LYS A 126 7.06 -5.66 32.97
N LYS A 127 6.35 -4.52 32.95
CA LYS A 127 5.96 -3.79 34.17
C LYS A 127 5.08 -4.62 35.10
N LEU A 128 4.12 -5.37 34.55
CA LEU A 128 3.27 -6.26 35.34
C LEU A 128 4.10 -7.34 36.05
N LYS A 129 5.08 -7.93 35.36
CA LYS A 129 5.98 -8.94 35.92
C LYS A 129 6.89 -8.36 37.02
N GLU A 130 7.39 -7.14 36.83
CA GLU A 130 8.17 -6.43 37.85
C GLU A 130 7.31 -6.09 39.08
N SER A 131 6.09 -5.60 38.88
CA SER A 131 5.12 -5.30 39.94
C SER A 131 4.78 -6.54 40.77
N GLN A 132 4.47 -7.67 40.13
CA GLN A 132 4.20 -8.94 40.83
C GLN A 132 5.39 -9.42 41.66
N ARG A 133 6.62 -9.12 41.23
CA ARG A 133 7.83 -9.47 41.98
C ARG A 133 7.98 -8.58 43.22
N GLN A 134 7.67 -7.29 43.10
CA GLN A 134 7.66 -6.36 44.23
C GLN A 134 6.58 -6.74 45.25
N GLU A 135 5.36 -7.04 44.82
CA GLU A 135 4.27 -7.47 45.71
C GLU A 135 4.66 -8.70 46.55
N LYS A 136 5.37 -9.67 45.96
CA LYS A 136 5.85 -10.84 46.70
C LYS A 136 6.88 -10.48 47.77
N ILE A 137 7.77 -9.53 47.47
CA ILE A 137 8.80 -9.07 48.41
C ILE A 137 8.14 -8.28 49.54
N GLU A 138 7.23 -7.36 49.23
CA GLU A 138 6.49 -6.59 50.22
C GLU A 138 5.64 -7.50 51.11
N GLY A 139 4.93 -8.47 50.53
CA GLY A 139 4.17 -9.46 51.28
C GLY A 139 5.03 -10.28 52.25
N PHE A 140 6.22 -10.70 51.80
CA PHE A 140 7.18 -11.38 52.68
C PHE A 140 7.68 -10.47 53.82
N LEU A 141 7.94 -9.20 53.52
CA LEU A 141 8.45 -8.22 54.49
C LEU A 141 7.41 -7.91 55.57
N VAL A 142 6.13 -7.78 55.18
CA VAL A 142 5.00 -7.64 56.12
C VAL A 142 4.88 -8.88 57.02
N LEU A 143 4.98 -10.08 56.43
CA LEU A 143 4.88 -11.33 57.18
C LEU A 143 6.05 -11.51 58.17
N ALA A 144 7.27 -11.11 57.77
CA ALA A 144 8.43 -11.08 58.64
C ALA A 144 8.25 -10.08 59.80
N ALA A 145 7.73 -8.88 59.54
CA ALA A 145 7.45 -7.89 60.57
C ALA A 145 6.43 -8.40 61.61
N LEU A 146 5.39 -9.10 61.16
CA LEU A 146 4.40 -9.72 62.04
C LEU A 146 5.00 -10.83 62.92
N LEU A 147 5.88 -11.66 62.37
CA LEU A 147 6.60 -12.68 63.15
C LEU A 147 7.47 -12.06 64.25
N VAL A 148 8.21 -11.00 63.93
CA VAL A 148 9.04 -10.28 64.92
C VAL A 148 8.17 -9.69 66.03
N PHE A 149 7.02 -9.10 65.68
CA PHE A 149 6.08 -8.56 66.66
C PHE A 149 5.56 -9.65 67.62
N ILE A 150 5.16 -10.81 67.10
CA ILE A 150 4.71 -11.95 67.92
C ILE A 150 5.83 -12.41 68.86
N LEU A 151 7.07 -12.53 68.38
CA LEU A 151 8.21 -12.93 69.21
C LEU A 151 8.44 -11.95 70.37
N VAL A 152 8.37 -10.64 70.12
CA VAL A 152 8.49 -9.62 71.17
C VAL A 152 7.36 -9.76 72.20
N CYS A 153 6.12 -9.98 71.77
CA CYS A 153 5.00 -10.21 72.67
C CYS A 153 5.21 -11.47 73.54
N ILE A 154 5.72 -12.56 72.98
CA ILE A 154 6.03 -13.78 73.72
C ILE A 154 7.14 -13.51 74.74
N LEU A 155 8.20 -12.79 74.38
CA LEU A 155 9.29 -12.44 75.31
C LEU A 155 8.78 -11.61 76.49
N ILE A 156 7.93 -10.62 76.24
CA ILE A 156 7.30 -9.80 77.30
C ILE A 156 6.44 -10.66 78.22
N LEU A 157 5.65 -11.58 77.67
CA LEU A 157 4.85 -12.51 78.47
C LEU A 157 5.74 -13.42 79.30
N PHE A 158 6.82 -13.95 78.72
CA PHE A 158 7.76 -14.83 79.41
C PHE A 158 8.48 -14.10 80.55
N ASP A 159 8.95 -12.88 80.32
CA ASP A 159 9.55 -12.03 81.35
C ASP A 159 8.57 -11.76 82.49
N LYS A 160 7.31 -11.43 82.19
CA LYS A 160 6.27 -11.23 83.20
C LYS A 160 5.95 -12.51 84.00
N PHE A 161 5.96 -13.69 83.35
CA PHE A 161 5.71 -14.96 84.02
C PHE A 161 6.90 -15.45 84.86
N VAL A 162 8.14 -15.14 84.45
CA VAL A 162 9.36 -15.51 85.18
C VAL A 162 9.66 -14.53 86.32
N SER A 163 9.53 -13.22 86.11
CA SER A 163 9.73 -12.18 87.13
C SER A 163 8.54 -12.04 88.09
N GLY A 164 7.38 -12.63 87.75
CA GLY A 164 6.19 -12.67 88.60
C GLY A 164 6.13 -13.85 89.58
N ARG A 165 7.22 -14.62 89.72
CA ARG A 165 7.40 -15.72 90.67
C ARG A 165 8.44 -15.33 91.72
#